data_AF-A0A3C1KDG9-F1
#
_entry.id   AF-A0A3C1KDG9-F1
#
_cell.length_a   1.000
_cell.length_b   1.000
_cell.length_c   1.000
_cell.angle_alpha   90.00
_cell.angle_beta   90.00
_cell.angle_gamma   90.00
#
_symmetry.space_group_name_H-M   'P 1'
#
loop_
_entity.id
_entity.type
_entity.pdbx_description
1 polymer ?
#
loop_
_entity_poly.entity_id
_entity_poly.type
_entity_poly.pdbx_seq_one_letter_code
_entity_poly.pdbx_strand_id
1 'polypeptide(L)' 'GMGFIEETGAAQHYRDARIIPIYEGTTAIQSNDLVGRKTVRNQGETARRMFDLARAAVATLAGSDEPVARR' A
#
# COMPACT_ATOMS: atom_id res chain seq x y z
N GLY A 1 -20.83 -5.43 -20.63
CA GLY A 1 -20.64 -3.97 -20.61
C GLY A 1 -19.32 -3.63 -21.27
N MET A 2 -19.05 -2.35 -21.56
CA MET A 2 -17.88 -1.94 -22.36
C MET A 2 -16.53 -2.47 -21.84
N GLY A 3 -16.36 -2.64 -20.52
CA GLY A 3 -15.13 -3.18 -19.94
C GLY A 3 -14.80 -4.66 -20.26
N PHE A 4 -15.68 -5.39 -20.94
CA PHE A 4 -15.43 -6.74 -21.44
C PHE A 4 -15.07 -6.77 -22.94
N ILE A 5 -15.07 -5.60 -23.61
CA ILE A 5 -14.73 -5.47 -25.03
C ILE A 5 -13.22 -5.21 -25.14
N GLU A 6 -12.49 -6.10 -25.79
CA GLU A 6 -11.01 -6.08 -25.84
C GLU A 6 -10.46 -4.77 -26.42
N GLU A 7 -11.15 -4.19 -27.40
CA GLU A 7 -10.77 -2.95 -28.07
C GLU A 7 -10.79 -1.72 -27.15
N THR A 8 -11.41 -1.82 -25.97
CA THR A 8 -11.37 -0.77 -24.95
C THR A 8 -10.10 -0.80 -24.10
N GLY A 9 -9.29 -1.87 -24.17
CA GLY A 9 -8.02 -2.03 -23.46
C GLY A 9 -8.13 -2.42 -21.98
N ALA A 10 -9.31 -2.34 -21.36
CA ALA A 10 -9.49 -2.65 -19.94
C ALA A 10 -9.11 -4.11 -19.59
N ALA A 11 -9.48 -5.06 -20.47
CA ALA A 11 -9.18 -6.49 -20.28
C ALA A 11 -7.67 -6.78 -20.34
N GLN A 12 -6.93 -6.06 -21.19
CA GLN A 12 -5.48 -6.19 -21.28
C GLN A 12 -4.81 -5.76 -19.96
N HIS A 13 -5.14 -4.57 -19.43
CA HIS A 13 -4.59 -4.11 -18.16
C HIS A 13 -4.85 -5.07 -17.00
N TYR A 14 -6.06 -5.65 -16.94
CA TYR A 14 -6.36 -6.67 -15.95
C TYR A 14 -5.45 -7.88 -16.10
N ARG A 15 -5.34 -8.46 -17.30
CA ARG A 15 -4.48 -9.63 -17.55
C ARG A 15 -3.01 -9.35 -17.24
N ASP A 16 -2.50 -8.19 -17.64
CA ASP A 16 -1.11 -7.80 -17.38
C ASP A 16 -0.85 -7.63 -15.87
N ALA A 17 -1.78 -7.04 -15.11
CA ALA A 17 -1.63 -6.85 -13.68
C ALA A 17 -1.67 -8.17 -12.87
N ARG A 18 -2.20 -9.26 -13.43
CA ARG A 18 -2.33 -10.56 -12.72
C ARG A 18 -0.99 -11.22 -12.39
N ILE A 19 0.10 -10.85 -13.06
CA ILE A 19 1.43 -11.40 -12.77
C ILE A 19 2.08 -10.77 -11.52
N ILE A 20 1.71 -9.53 -11.19
CA ILE A 20 2.28 -8.74 -10.09
C ILE A 20 2.27 -9.49 -8.74
N PRO A 21 1.17 -10.15 -8.30
CA PRO A 21 1.16 -10.83 -7.00
C PRO A 21 1.88 -12.19 -7.00
N ILE A 22 2.49 -12.62 -8.10
CA ILE A 22 3.09 -13.97 -8.28
C ILE A 22 4.60 -13.87 -8.52
N TYR A 23 5.01 -13.03 -9.47
CA TYR A 23 6.41 -12.88 -9.87
C TYR A 23 7.22 -12.14 -8.79
N GLU A 24 8.49 -12.52 -8.61
CA GLU A 24 9.40 -11.98 -7.57
C GLU A 24 8.88 -12.10 -6.13
N GLY A 25 8.14 -13.19 -5.87
CA GLY A 25 7.62 -13.53 -4.56
C GLY A 25 6.13 -13.28 -4.47
N THR A 26 5.41 -14.36 -4.15
CA THR A 26 3.95 -14.29 -4.04
C THR A 26 3.52 -13.35 -2.91
N THR A 27 2.27 -12.87 -2.96
CA THR A 27 1.71 -12.04 -1.87
C THR A 27 1.89 -12.66 -0.49
N ALA A 28 1.78 -14.00 -0.37
CA ALA A 28 2.00 -14.70 0.88
C ALA A 28 3.47 -14.67 1.34
N ILE A 29 4.42 -14.83 0.42
CA ILE A 29 5.85 -14.73 0.72
C ILE A 29 6.21 -13.31 1.16
N GLN A 30 5.71 -12.29 0.46
CA GLN A 30 5.93 -10.89 0.83
C GLN A 30 5.31 -10.56 2.20
N SER A 31 4.11 -11.08 2.48
CA SER A 31 3.47 -10.92 3.80
C SER A 31 4.31 -11.53 4.93
N ASN A 32 4.86 -12.73 4.71
CA ASN A 32 5.74 -13.40 5.66
C ASN A 32 7.06 -12.64 5.84
N ASP A 33 7.62 -12.05 4.78
CA ASP A 33 8.79 -11.18 4.87
C ASP A 33 8.52 -9.94 5.73
N LEU A 34 7.40 -9.27 5.49
CA LEU A 34 6.98 -8.09 6.22
C LEU A 34 6.83 -8.37 7.72
N VAL A 35 6.09 -9.43 8.07
CA VAL A 35 5.86 -9.79 9.48
C VAL A 35 7.16 -10.29 10.12
N GLY A 36 7.81 -11.29 9.52
CA GLY A 36 8.96 -11.96 10.13
C GLY A 36 10.23 -11.12 10.09
N ARG A 37 10.71 -10.78 8.90
CA ARG A 37 12.03 -10.15 8.73
C ARG A 37 12.00 -8.63 8.90
N LYS A 38 10.99 -7.94 8.37
CA LYS A 38 10.94 -6.46 8.42
C LYS A 38 10.37 -5.91 9.72
N THR A 39 9.53 -6.68 10.42
CA THR A 39 8.88 -6.24 11.66
C THR A 39 9.45 -6.95 12.88
N VAL A 40 9.21 -8.26 13.04
CA VAL A 40 9.58 -9.00 14.27
C VAL A 40 11.09 -9.00 14.49
N ARG A 41 11.87 -9.39 13.48
CA ARG A 41 13.34 -9.42 13.58
C ARG A 41 13.95 -8.04 13.86
N ASN A 42 13.34 -6.97 13.33
CA ASN A 42 13.79 -5.60 13.59
C ASN A 42 13.12 -4.96 14.83
N GLN A 43 12.50 -5.75 15.71
CA GLN A 43 11.83 -5.29 16.92
C GLN A 43 10.86 -4.11 16.67
N GLY A 44 10.24 -4.10 15.49
CA GLY A 44 9.32 -3.06 15.02
C GLY A 44 9.91 -1.65 14.90
N GLU A 45 11.24 -1.46 14.86
CA GLU A 45 11.86 -0.13 14.79
C GLU A 45 11.37 0.68 13.59
N THR A 46 11.47 0.12 12.38
CA THR A 46 11.02 0.79 11.14
C THR A 46 9.52 1.06 11.16
N ALA A 47 8.72 0.12 11.65
CA ALA A 47 7.27 0.29 11.74
C ALA A 47 6.89 1.45 12.69
N ARG A 48 7.54 1.53 13.87
CA ARG A 48 7.34 2.64 14.82
C ARG A 48 7.69 3.98 14.18
N ARG A 49 8.82 4.08 13.50
CA ARG A 49 9.23 5.29 12.77
C ARG A 49 8.21 5.71 11.71
N MET A 50 7.66 4.76 10.95
CA MET A 50 6.60 5.05 9.97
C MET A 50 5.34 5.62 10.65
N PHE A 51 4.95 5.06 11.80
CA PHE A 51 3.82 5.59 12.57
C PHE A 51 4.10 6.96 13.19
N ASP A 52 5.33 7.24 13.59
CA ASP A 52 5.72 8.57 14.06
C ASP A 52 5.60 9.61 12.94
N LEU A 53 6.02 9.28 11.72
CA LEU A 53 5.84 10.13 10.54
C LEU A 53 4.36 10.37 10.25
N ALA A 54 3.53 9.32 10.29
CA ALA A 54 2.09 9.45 10.08
C ALA A 54 1.44 10.35 11.15
N ARG A 55 1.79 10.17 12.43
CA ARG A 55 1.31 11.02 13.52
C ARG A 55 1.72 12.48 13.35
N ALA A 56 2.97 12.72 12.98
CA ALA A 56 3.45 14.08 12.72
C ALA A 56 2.69 14.74 11.56
N ALA A 57 2.46 14.01 10.47
CA ALA A 57 1.67 14.51 9.34
C ALA A 57 0.23 14.85 9.75
N VAL A 58 -0.42 14.00 10.54
CA VAL A 58 -1.76 14.25 11.08
C VAL A 58 -1.77 15.49 11.99
N ALA A 59 -0.79 15.65 12.87
CA ALA A 59 -0.69 16.81 13.75
C ALA A 59 -0.53 18.13 12.97
N THR A 60 0.31 18.13 11.94
CA THR A 60 0.46 19.27 11.03
C THR A 60 -0.84 19.62 10.33
N LEU A 61 -1.56 18.61 9.81
CA LEU A 61 -2.83 18.83 9.13
C LEU A 61 -3.89 19.36 10.10
N ALA A 62 -3.99 18.82 11.31
CA ALA A 62 -4.94 19.27 12.32
C ALA A 62 -4.74 20.75 12.74
N GLY A 63 -3.52 21.27 12.62
CA GLY A 63 -3.22 22.69 12.84
C GLY A 63 -3.48 23.60 11.63
N SER A 64 -3.92 23.05 10.50
CA SER A 64 -4.22 23.81 9.28
C SER A 64 -5.70 24.16 9.17
N ASP A 65 -6.03 25.18 8.38
CA ASP A 65 -7.42 25.61 8.15
C ASP A 65 -8.10 24.84 7.00
N GLU A 66 -7.44 23.80 6.49
CA GLU A 66 -7.93 22.98 5.38
C GLU A 66 -9.25 22.28 5.75
N PRO A 67 -10.27 22.26 4.87
CA PRO A 67 -11.55 21.62 5.16
C PRO A 67 -11.43 20.13 5.51
N VAL A 68 -10.43 19.44 4.95
CA VAL A 68 -10.16 18.02 5.25
C VAL A 68 -9.61 17.81 6.66
N ALA A 69 -8.96 18.80 7.25
CA ALA A 69 -8.43 18.74 8.61
C ALA A 69 -9.51 18.82 9.70
N ARG A 70 -10.72 19.27 9.33
CA ARG A 70 -11.86 19.49 10.23
C ARG A 70 -12.82 18.29 10.33
N ARG A 71 -12.57 17.21 9.58
CA ARG A 71 -13.37 15.97 9.60
C ARG A 71 -12.71 14.91 10.46
#